data_AF-A0AAX2S1I0-F1
#
_entry.id   AF-A0AAX2S1I0-F1
#
_cell.length_a   1.000
_cell.length_b   1.000
_cell.length_c   1.000
_cell.angle_alpha   90.00
_cell.angle_beta   90.00
_cell.angle_gamma   90.00
#
_symmetry.space_group_name_H-M   'P 1'
#
loop_
_entity.id
_entity.type
_entity.pdbx_description
1 polymer ?
#
loop_
_entity_poly.entity_id
_entity_poly.type
_entity_poly.pdbx_seq_one_letter_code
_entity_poly.pdbx_strand_id
1 'polypeptide(L)'
;MSASGLKVEVKDQEIGRYRPMLIIADDNMTGTTGYQRAMWEMKRNNAEGKRSTVTVQGWQKPDGSLWLPNELVILDAPELGIDREERLIVDCRYTLDENGTKTQMTLMHRDAFDEPPEALNEQGGKGKKGKGAKKSGKDNTKEYTDFPGQK
;
A
#
# COMPACT_ATOMS: atom_id res chain seq x y z
N MET A 1 36.84 -4.26 -11.35
CA MET A 1 36.25 -4.23 -9.99
C MET A 1 34.75 -3.99 -10.15
N SER A 2 33.97 -5.05 -10.38
CA SER A 2 32.51 -4.91 -10.50
C SER A 2 31.93 -4.95 -9.09
N ALA A 3 31.45 -3.82 -8.58
CA ALA A 3 30.73 -3.78 -7.33
C ALA A 3 29.37 -4.47 -7.54
N SER A 4 29.26 -5.74 -7.13
CA SER A 4 28.01 -6.48 -7.15
C SER A 4 27.13 -6.00 -5.99
N GLY A 5 26.25 -5.04 -6.26
CA GLY A 5 25.22 -4.61 -5.31
C GLY A 5 24.05 -5.58 -5.29
N LEU A 6 23.50 -5.88 -4.11
CA LEU A 6 22.26 -6.64 -3.98
C LEU A 6 21.13 -5.89 -4.72
N LYS A 7 20.47 -6.57 -5.66
CA LYS A 7 19.32 -6.06 -6.40
C LYS A 7 18.14 -7.00 -6.18
N VAL A 8 16.98 -6.43 -5.88
CA VAL A 8 15.72 -7.16 -5.78
C VAL A 8 14.70 -6.53 -6.72
N GLU A 9 13.93 -7.36 -7.41
CA GLU A 9 12.90 -6.93 -8.36
C GLU A 9 11.54 -7.52 -7.96
N VAL A 10 10.51 -6.68 -7.97
CA VAL A 10 9.11 -7.07 -7.79
C VAL A 10 8.33 -6.54 -8.99
N LYS A 11 7.52 -7.40 -9.61
CA LYS A 11 6.74 -7.07 -10.79
C LYS A 11 5.25 -7.06 -10.47
N ASP A 12 4.61 -5.93 -10.71
CA ASP A 12 3.16 -5.82 -10.76
C ASP A 12 2.66 -6.41 -12.09
N GLN A 13 1.78 -7.41 -12.03
CA GLN A 13 1.21 -8.06 -13.22
C GLN A 13 0.06 -7.27 -13.83
N GLU A 14 -0.57 -6.37 -13.08
CA GLU A 14 -1.66 -5.51 -13.59
C GLU A 14 -1.11 -4.45 -14.57
N ILE A 15 0.16 -4.08 -14.42
CA ILE A 15 0.81 -3.03 -15.22
C ILE A 15 1.67 -3.65 -16.33
N GLY A 16 1.07 -3.84 -17.51
CA GLY A 16 1.76 -4.39 -18.70
C GLY A 16 2.72 -3.42 -19.40
N ARG A 17 2.56 -2.11 -19.19
CA ARG A 17 3.44 -1.08 -19.79
C ARG A 17 4.73 -0.94 -18.99
N TYR A 18 5.87 -0.76 -19.67
CA TYR A 18 7.16 -0.52 -19.00
C TYR A 18 7.14 0.78 -18.18
N ARG A 19 7.12 0.66 -16.85
CA ARG A 19 7.20 1.77 -15.87
C ARG A 19 8.05 1.34 -14.65
N PRO A 20 9.39 1.29 -14.77
CA PRO A 20 10.24 0.91 -13.65
C PRO A 20 10.24 2.00 -12.57
N MET A 21 10.22 1.58 -11.31
CA MET A 21 10.52 2.41 -10.15
C MET A 21 11.79 1.85 -9.50
N LEU A 22 12.81 2.69 -9.31
CA LEU A 22 14.04 2.32 -8.63
C LEU A 22 14.04 2.96 -7.24
N ILE A 23 14.13 2.12 -6.21
CA ILE A 23 14.25 2.53 -4.82
C ILE A 23 15.66 2.16 -4.38
N ILE A 24 16.45 3.16 -3.97
CA ILE A 24 17.80 2.95 -3.44
C ILE A 24 17.65 2.70 -1.94
N ALA A 25 18.26 1.63 -1.44
CA ALA A 25 18.27 1.33 -0.01
C ALA A 25 19.37 2.16 0.69
N ASP A 26 19.02 2.75 1.84
CA ASP A 26 19.95 3.55 2.65
C ASP A 26 20.78 2.69 3.62
N ASP A 27 20.29 1.50 3.99
CA ASP A 27 20.93 0.57 4.94
C ASP A 27 21.33 -0.75 4.25
N ASN A 28 22.18 -1.53 4.91
CA ASN A 28 22.60 -2.87 4.49
C ASN A 28 21.42 -3.85 4.49
N MET A 29 20.74 -3.88 3.35
CA MET A 29 19.58 -4.72 3.14
C MET A 29 19.97 -6.16 2.82
N THR A 30 19.20 -7.14 3.32
CA THR A 30 19.28 -8.53 2.85
C THR A 30 18.29 -8.77 1.70
N GLY A 31 18.50 -9.79 0.87
CA GLY A 31 17.60 -10.09 -0.27
C GLY A 31 16.13 -10.25 0.16
N THR A 32 15.90 -10.89 1.31
CA THR A 32 14.56 -11.07 1.89
C THR A 32 13.93 -9.75 2.31
N THR A 33 14.66 -8.91 3.05
CA THR A 33 14.14 -7.60 3.49
C THR A 33 13.86 -6.70 2.28
N GLY A 34 14.74 -6.73 1.27
CA GLY A 34 14.56 -6.07 -0.04
C GLY A 34 13.29 -6.43 -0.75
N TYR A 35 13.00 -7.72 -0.78
CA TYR A 35 11.78 -8.23 -1.39
C TYR A 35 10.52 -7.78 -0.64
N GLN A 36 10.54 -7.85 0.70
CA GLN A 36 9.40 -7.44 1.50
C GLN A 36 9.11 -5.94 1.38
N ARG A 37 10.15 -5.09 1.36
CA ARG A 37 10.00 -3.63 1.14
C ARG A 37 9.46 -3.34 -0.27
N ALA A 38 10.01 -3.98 -1.29
CA ALA A 38 9.54 -3.83 -2.66
C ALA A 38 8.07 -4.29 -2.83
N MET A 39 7.66 -5.36 -2.14
CA MET A 39 6.26 -5.79 -2.08
C MET A 39 5.36 -4.78 -1.37
N TRP A 40 5.81 -4.24 -0.24
CA TRP A 40 5.06 -3.22 0.51
C TRP A 40 4.84 -1.97 -0.35
N GLU A 41 5.88 -1.47 -1.00
CA GLU A 41 5.80 -0.33 -1.92
C GLU A 41 4.85 -0.61 -3.10
N MET A 42 4.92 -1.81 -3.68
CA MET A 42 3.99 -2.21 -4.76
C MET A 42 2.53 -2.17 -4.29
N LYS A 43 2.23 -2.78 -3.13
CA LYS A 43 0.87 -2.78 -2.56
C LYS A 43 0.39 -1.38 -2.24
N ARG A 44 1.23 -0.59 -1.57
CA ARG A 44 0.92 0.80 -1.20
C ARG A 44 0.64 1.65 -2.44
N ASN A 45 1.46 1.53 -3.48
CA ASN A 45 1.28 2.28 -4.72
C ASN A 45 0.01 1.85 -5.48
N ASN A 46 -0.31 0.54 -5.52
CA ASN A 46 -1.56 0.06 -6.11
C ASN A 46 -2.78 0.60 -5.35
N ALA A 47 -2.72 0.56 -4.02
CA ALA A 47 -3.79 1.05 -3.15
C ALA A 47 -3.97 2.59 -3.22
N GLU A 48 -2.88 3.37 -3.23
CA GLU A 48 -2.94 4.82 -3.42
C GLU A 48 -3.44 5.20 -4.83
N GLY A 49 -3.12 4.40 -5.85
CA GLY A 49 -3.62 4.58 -7.21
C GLY A 49 -5.14 4.43 -7.35
N LYS A 50 -5.79 3.72 -6.41
CA LYS A 50 -7.24 3.45 -6.39
C LYS A 50 -8.01 4.34 -5.41
N ARG A 51 -7.52 5.56 -5.15
CA ARG A 51 -8.21 6.55 -4.32
C ARG A 51 -9.52 7.00 -4.96
N SER A 52 -10.59 7.06 -4.16
CA SER A 52 -11.91 7.55 -4.57
C SER A 52 -12.36 8.67 -3.64
N THR A 53 -13.06 9.67 -4.17
CA THR A 53 -13.66 10.74 -3.38
C THR A 53 -15.16 10.68 -3.53
N VAL A 54 -15.88 10.63 -2.41
CA VAL A 54 -17.33 10.48 -2.38
C VAL A 54 -17.93 11.61 -1.56
N THR A 55 -19.01 12.20 -2.05
CA THR A 55 -19.78 13.20 -1.32
C THR A 55 -21.15 12.63 -0.97
N VAL A 56 -21.48 12.62 0.32
CA VAL A 56 -22.77 12.15 0.83
C VAL A 56 -23.55 13.30 1.46
N GLN A 57 -24.87 13.19 1.41
CA GLN A 57 -25.77 14.13 2.09
C GLN A 57 -25.80 13.82 3.59
N GLY A 58 -25.68 14.86 4.42
CA GLY A 58 -25.69 14.75 5.88
C GLY A 58 -24.32 14.45 6.48
N TRP A 59 -24.19 14.75 7.77
CA TRP A 59 -23.00 14.43 8.58
C TRP A 59 -23.10 13.08 9.28
N GLN A 60 -24.31 12.55 9.44
CA GLN A 60 -24.58 11.30 10.13
C GLN A 60 -24.86 10.17 9.14
N LYS A 61 -24.48 8.97 9.54
CA LYS A 61 -24.85 7.70 8.92
C LYS A 61 -26.33 7.40 9.22
N PRO A 62 -26.94 6.43 8.50
CA PRO A 62 -28.31 6.00 8.79
C PRO A 62 -28.55 5.50 10.22
N ASP A 63 -27.49 5.07 10.91
CA ASP A 63 -27.52 4.65 12.31
C ASP A 63 -27.48 5.81 13.34
N GLY A 64 -27.35 7.05 12.86
CA GLY A 64 -27.27 8.26 13.68
C GLY A 64 -25.86 8.62 14.16
N SER A 65 -24.86 7.78 13.92
CA SER A 65 -23.46 8.08 14.25
C SER A 65 -22.79 8.92 13.17
N LEU A 66 -21.77 9.70 13.52
CA LEU A 66 -21.04 10.54 12.58
C LEU A 66 -20.24 9.66 11.61
N TRP A 67 -20.03 10.13 10.39
CA TRP A 67 -18.94 9.59 9.56
C TRP A 67 -17.61 9.77 10.32
N LEU A 68 -16.68 8.83 10.22
CA LEU A 68 -15.37 8.95 10.88
C LEU A 68 -14.29 8.33 10.00
N PRO A 69 -13.06 8.89 10.01
CA PRO A 69 -11.91 8.20 9.46
C PRO A 69 -11.65 6.87 10.17
N ASN A 70 -10.91 5.99 9.50
CA ASN A 70 -10.58 4.64 9.96
C ASN A 70 -11.81 3.71 10.13
N GLU A 71 -12.87 3.96 9.38
CA GLU A 71 -14.02 3.06 9.24
C GLU A 71 -13.99 2.38 7.86
N LEU A 72 -14.36 1.09 7.82
CA LEU A 72 -14.50 0.33 6.58
C LEU A 72 -15.93 0.46 6.07
N VAL A 73 -16.06 0.80 4.79
CA VAL A 73 -17.34 1.00 4.11
C VAL A 73 -17.35 0.27 2.78
N ILE A 74 -18.55 -0.06 2.31
CA ILE A 74 -18.74 -0.65 0.98
C ILE A 74 -19.04 0.49 0.01
N LEU A 75 -18.22 0.63 -1.01
CA LEU A 75 -18.44 1.53 -2.13
C LEU A 75 -19.10 0.75 -3.27
N ASP A 76 -20.33 1.13 -3.59
CA ASP A 76 -21.09 0.58 -4.71
C ASP A 76 -21.33 1.69 -5.74
N ALA A 77 -20.58 1.65 -6.84
CA ALA A 77 -20.67 2.62 -7.93
C ALA A 77 -20.47 1.93 -9.29
N PRO A 78 -21.48 1.18 -9.78
CA PRO A 78 -21.36 0.40 -11.01
C PRO A 78 -21.04 1.25 -12.26
N GLU A 79 -21.50 2.51 -12.29
CA GLU A 79 -21.21 3.45 -13.37
C GLU A 79 -19.71 3.82 -13.46
N LEU A 80 -18.98 3.71 -12.36
CA LEU A 80 -17.54 3.91 -12.28
C LEU A 80 -16.76 2.58 -12.36
N GLY A 81 -17.45 1.46 -12.58
CA GLY A 81 -16.86 0.13 -12.61
C GLY A 81 -16.48 -0.44 -11.24
N ILE A 82 -17.03 0.11 -10.15
CA ILE A 82 -16.78 -0.36 -8.77
C ILE A 82 -18.04 -1.09 -8.30
N ASP A 83 -17.96 -2.42 -8.20
CA ASP A 83 -19.09 -3.26 -7.76
C ASP A 83 -18.87 -3.72 -6.32
N ARG A 84 -19.56 -3.07 -5.38
CA ARG A 84 -19.58 -3.39 -3.94
C ARG A 84 -18.21 -3.72 -3.34
N GLU A 85 -17.24 -2.84 -3.55
CA GLU A 85 -15.89 -3.05 -3.03
C GLU A 85 -15.69 -2.41 -1.64
N GLU A 86 -14.92 -3.08 -0.79
CA GLU A 86 -14.56 -2.54 0.53
C GLU A 86 -13.49 -1.44 0.40
N ARG A 87 -13.70 -0.34 1.14
CA ARG A 87 -12.80 0.81 1.21
C ARG A 87 -12.71 1.35 2.62
N LEU A 88 -11.53 1.85 2.98
CA LEU A 88 -11.27 2.55 4.22
C LEU A 88 -11.52 4.05 4.03
N ILE A 89 -12.26 4.66 4.96
CA ILE A 89 -12.36 6.11 5.07
C ILE A 89 -11.04 6.66 5.61
N VAL A 90 -10.35 7.45 4.79
CA VAL A 90 -9.05 8.06 5.13
C VAL A 90 -9.23 9.44 5.73
N ASP A 91 -10.17 10.20 5.18
CA ASP A 91 -10.44 11.58 5.58
C ASP A 91 -11.93 11.89 5.42
N CYS A 92 -12.43 12.74 6.31
CA CYS A 92 -13.80 13.24 6.30
C CYS A 92 -13.81 14.76 6.43
N ARG A 93 -14.39 15.42 5.43
CA ARG A 93 -14.61 16.86 5.41
C ARG A 93 -16.10 17.17 5.51
N TYR A 94 -16.49 17.75 6.65
CA TYR A 94 -17.84 18.24 6.88
C TYR A 94 -18.01 19.65 6.33
N THR A 95 -19.07 19.86 5.57
CA THR A 95 -19.43 21.16 5.02
C THR A 95 -20.91 21.46 5.30
N LEU A 96 -21.21 22.74 5.49
CA LEU A 96 -22.57 23.27 5.62
C LEU A 96 -22.67 24.46 4.66
N ASP A 97 -23.51 24.33 3.64
CA ASP A 97 -23.81 25.37 2.65
C ASP A 97 -25.32 25.64 2.59
N GLU A 98 -25.76 26.51 1.67
CA GLU A 98 -27.19 26.77 1.43
C GLU A 98 -27.97 25.51 1.00
N ASN A 99 -27.28 24.49 0.49
CA ASN A 99 -27.86 23.19 0.13
C ASN A 99 -27.85 22.19 1.30
N GLY A 100 -27.48 22.64 2.50
CA GLY A 100 -27.50 21.86 3.74
C GLY A 100 -26.17 21.24 4.12
N THR A 101 -26.23 20.16 4.90
CA THR A 101 -25.05 19.46 5.43
C THR A 101 -24.56 18.42 4.44
N LYS A 102 -23.27 18.43 4.12
CA LYS A 102 -22.63 17.42 3.26
C LYS A 102 -21.33 16.93 3.89
N THR A 103 -21.01 15.68 3.64
CA THR A 103 -19.73 15.09 4.03
C THR A 103 -19.00 14.64 2.77
N GLN A 104 -17.81 15.18 2.54
CA GLN A 104 -16.90 14.68 1.52
C GLN A 104 -15.92 13.72 2.19
N MET A 105 -15.81 12.50 1.68
CA MET A 105 -14.96 11.45 2.21
C MET A 105 -13.92 11.04 1.16
N THR A 106 -12.70 10.79 1.63
CA THR A 106 -11.66 10.16 0.82
C THR A 106 -11.56 8.70 1.18
N LEU A 107 -11.71 7.83 0.18
CA LEU A 107 -11.73 6.38 0.31
C LEU A 107 -10.49 5.77 -0.36
N MET A 108 -9.85 4.81 0.29
CA MET A 108 -8.73 4.04 -0.28
C MET A 108 -8.83 2.56 0.10
N HIS A 109 -8.06 1.69 -0.55
CA HIS A 109 -7.96 0.29 -0.12
C HIS A 109 -7.20 0.20 1.22
N ARG A 110 -7.60 -0.71 2.11
CA ARG A 110 -7.00 -0.86 3.45
C ARG A 110 -5.50 -1.16 3.38
N ASP A 111 -5.09 -1.98 2.44
CA ASP A 111 -3.68 -2.36 2.18
C ASP A 111 -2.74 -1.16 1.98
N ALA A 112 -3.24 0.05 1.69
CA ALA A 112 -2.40 1.25 1.62
C ALA A 112 -1.75 1.63 2.96
N PHE A 113 -2.34 1.18 4.07
CA PHE A 113 -1.98 1.54 5.44
C PHE A 113 -1.37 0.38 6.22
N ASP A 114 -1.01 -0.72 5.54
CA ASP A 114 -0.24 -1.78 6.17
C ASP A 114 1.15 -1.27 6.56
N GLU A 115 1.66 -1.72 7.70
CA GLU A 115 2.99 -1.33 8.17
C GLU A 115 4.10 -1.96 7.33
N PRO A 116 5.21 -1.24 7.10
CA PRO A 116 6.37 -1.81 6.43
C PRO A 116 7.00 -2.93 7.26
N PRO A 117 7.64 -3.91 6.60
CA PRO A 117 8.30 -5.05 7.24
C PRO A 117 9.56 -4.67 8.03
N GLU A 118 10.18 -3.55 7.70
CA GLU A 118 11.26 -2.96 8.49
C GLU A 118 10.63 -2.17 9.63
N ALA A 119 10.82 -2.62 10.87
CA ALA A 119 10.41 -1.83 12.02
C ALA A 119 11.11 -0.47 11.92
N LEU A 120 10.34 0.62 11.92
CA LEU A 120 10.85 1.92 12.33
C LEU A 120 11.61 1.67 13.63
N ASN A 121 12.92 1.89 13.65
CA ASN A 121 13.75 1.63 14.82
C ASN A 121 13.12 2.34 16.02
N GLU A 122 12.36 1.59 16.82
CA GLU A 122 11.81 2.04 18.09
C GLU A 122 13.01 2.21 19.03
N GLN A 123 13.62 3.39 19.00
CA GLN A 123 14.22 3.93 20.20
C GLN A 123 13.09 4.22 21.19
N GLY A 124 12.59 3.15 21.83
CA GLY A 124 11.73 3.19 23.00
C GLY A 124 10.33 2.59 22.81
N GLY A 125 10.19 1.26 22.96
CA GLY A 125 8.85 0.69 23.14
C GLY A 125 8.71 -0.83 23.04
N LYS A 126 9.23 -1.62 23.99
CA LYS A 126 8.91 -3.06 24.08
C LYS A 126 7.39 -3.33 23.98
N GLY A 127 6.92 -3.96 22.90
CA GLY A 127 5.50 -4.33 22.75
C GLY A 127 5.18 -5.46 21.76
N LYS A 128 5.15 -6.70 22.28
CA LYS A 128 4.42 -7.91 21.79
C LYS A 128 4.82 -8.60 20.47
N LYS A 129 5.48 -9.76 20.68
CA LYS A 129 5.50 -10.95 19.80
C LYS A 129 4.09 -11.38 19.35
N GLY A 130 3.93 -11.65 18.05
CA GLY A 130 2.80 -12.38 17.46
C GLY A 130 3.24 -13.33 16.33
N LYS A 131 3.34 -14.62 16.67
CA LYS A 131 3.22 -15.86 15.86
C LYS A 131 3.98 -16.00 14.52
N GLY A 132 4.89 -16.97 14.50
CA GLY A 132 5.76 -17.31 13.37
C GLY A 132 5.06 -17.92 12.16
N ALA A 133 5.47 -17.47 10.99
CA ALA A 133 5.27 -18.14 9.72
C ALA A 133 6.46 -19.07 9.44
N LYS A 134 6.15 -20.30 9.02
CA LYS A 134 7.11 -21.35 8.63
C LYS A 134 8.06 -20.84 7.54
N LYS A 135 9.36 -21.12 7.72
CA LYS A 135 10.39 -21.00 6.66
C LYS A 135 9.96 -21.78 5.42
N SER A 136 9.58 -21.09 4.35
CA SER A 136 9.64 -21.66 3.00
C SER A 136 11.07 -21.50 2.50
N GLY A 137 11.84 -22.58 2.57
CA GLY A 137 13.17 -22.64 1.96
C GLY A 137 13.05 -22.67 0.44
N LYS A 138 13.50 -21.59 -0.21
CA LYS A 138 14.28 -21.58 -1.46
C LYS A 138 14.46 -20.12 -1.85
N ASP A 139 15.64 -19.59 -1.56
CA ASP A 139 16.10 -18.33 -2.13
C ASP A 139 16.29 -18.59 -3.63
N ASN A 140 15.28 -18.25 -4.43
CA ASN A 140 15.26 -18.47 -5.87
C ASN A 140 15.87 -17.24 -6.58
N THR A 141 16.99 -16.75 -6.07
CA THR A 141 17.73 -15.64 -6.66
C THR A 141 18.54 -16.18 -7.83
N LYS A 142 18.11 -15.89 -9.06
CA LYS A 142 18.92 -16.15 -10.24
C LYS A 142 20.02 -15.09 -10.28
N GLU A 143 21.22 -15.48 -9.88
CA GLU A 143 22.43 -14.68 -10.09
C GLU A 143 22.62 -14.45 -11.60
N TYR A 144 22.60 -13.19 -12.01
CA TYR A 144 22.77 -12.81 -13.41
C TYR A 144 24.27 -12.67 -13.70
N THR A 145 24.88 -13.74 -14.21
CA THR A 145 26.28 -13.76 -14.65
C THR A 145 26.35 -13.83 -16.17
N ASP A 146 26.15 -12.70 -16.86
CA ASP A 146 26.59 -12.57 -18.25
C ASP A 146 26.85 -11.09 -18.59
N PHE A 147 28.12 -10.70 -18.50
CA PHE A 147 28.66 -9.53 -19.18
C PHE A 147 29.59 -10.06 -20.29
N PRO A 148 29.21 -9.95 -21.58
CA PRO A 148 30.07 -10.43 -22.66
C PRO A 148 31.38 -9.63 -22.66
N GLY A 149 32.49 -10.36 -22.52
CA GLY A 149 33.83 -9.79 -22.46
C GLY A 149 34.16 -8.96 -23.70
N GLN A 150 34.58 -7.71 -23.47
CA GLN A 150 35.31 -6.95 -24.48
C GLN A 150 36.72 -7.54 -24.59
N LYS A 151 37.07 -7.99 -25.80
CA LYS A 151 38.46 -8.27 -26.20
C LYS A 151 39.23 -6.97 -26.38
#